data_AF-A0AAD3NJU1-F1
#
_entry.id   AF-A0AAD3NJU1-F1
#
_cell.length_a   1.000
_cell.length_b   1.000
_cell.length_c   1.000
_cell.angle_alpha   90.00
_cell.angle_beta   90.00
_cell.angle_gamma   90.00
#
_symmetry.space_group_name_H-M   'P 1'
#
loop_
_entity.id
_entity.type
_entity.pdbx_description
1 polymer ?
#
loop_
_entity_poly.entity_id
_entity_poly.type
_entity_poly.pdbx_seq_one_letter_code
_entity_poly.pdbx_strand_id
1 'polypeptide(L)'
;MQDFDISDTPHILDHKVVFWFGDLNFRIADHGLHFLRSSINSGRLNLLWNRDQLIMMKKKEQFLQEFEEGPLNFKPTYKFDRNSDTYDTSGKKRKPAWTDRILWRIKPKPLPSEDDDEKASTSTHDEQDEYPILVNQDKYTSDMSYGVSDHKPVIATFSLELRKCFDTQLVHISPVGVWSADQDALLNYTVQEDFMSSTWDWIGLYKVGFKSASDYETFAWVREDDLPETNEVIQISVDKDEIPLLGGQYVLGYYSTNMQSIIGLSANFQILESRRAVMEGLVPENVNGLNK
;
A
#
# COMPACT_ATOMS: atom_id res chain seq x y z
N MET A 1 -11.72 -19.69 6.95
CA MET A 1 -11.29 -19.34 5.58
C MET A 1 -11.19 -17.83 5.57
N GLN A 2 -10.20 -17.24 4.90
CA GLN A 2 -10.18 -15.79 4.74
C GLN A 2 -11.17 -15.47 3.63
N ASP A 3 -12.20 -14.69 3.93
CA ASP A 3 -13.25 -14.33 2.98
C ASP A 3 -12.85 -13.00 2.29
N PHE A 4 -12.97 -12.94 0.96
CA PHE A 4 -12.66 -11.77 0.16
C PHE A 4 -13.96 -11.24 -0.47
N ASP A 5 -14.25 -9.95 -0.27
CA ASP A 5 -15.50 -9.29 -0.70
C ASP A 5 -15.40 -8.68 -2.12
N ILE A 6 -14.41 -9.14 -2.91
CA ILE A 6 -14.16 -8.62 -4.26
C ILE A 6 -14.61 -9.70 -5.23
N SER A 7 -15.64 -9.39 -6.04
CA SER A 7 -16.28 -10.32 -6.99
C SER A 7 -15.30 -11.03 -7.91
N ASP A 8 -14.19 -10.36 -8.25
CA ASP A 8 -13.23 -10.81 -9.25
C ASP A 8 -12.01 -11.52 -8.63
N THR A 9 -11.91 -11.60 -7.30
CA THR A 9 -10.84 -12.30 -6.59
C THR A 9 -11.38 -13.13 -5.41
N PRO A 10 -12.16 -14.20 -5.66
CA PRO A 10 -12.74 -15.04 -4.60
C PRO A 10 -11.71 -15.86 -3.81
N HIS A 11 -10.50 -16.05 -4.34
CA HIS A 11 -9.43 -16.78 -3.69
C HIS A 11 -8.13 -15.95 -3.59
N ILE A 12 -7.28 -16.30 -2.62
CA ILE A 12 -5.98 -15.64 -2.38
C ILE A 12 -5.13 -15.57 -3.65
N LEU A 13 -5.18 -16.62 -4.48
CA LEU A 13 -4.35 -16.73 -5.68
C LEU A 13 -4.91 -15.96 -6.90
N ASP A 14 -6.12 -15.43 -6.78
CA ASP A 14 -6.73 -14.60 -7.82
C ASP A 14 -6.18 -13.17 -7.80
N HIS A 15 -5.66 -12.73 -6.66
CA HIS A 15 -4.98 -11.45 -6.53
C HIS A 15 -3.76 -11.36 -7.44
N LYS A 16 -3.57 -10.19 -8.06
CA LYS A 16 -2.43 -9.92 -8.95
C LYS A 16 -1.09 -10.00 -8.21
N VAL A 17 -1.05 -9.56 -6.95
CA VAL A 17 0.11 -9.67 -6.06
C VAL A 17 -0.35 -10.22 -4.70
N VAL A 18 0.38 -11.21 -4.18
CA VAL A 18 0.17 -11.75 -2.83
C VAL A 18 1.45 -11.59 -2.04
N PHE A 19 1.38 -10.97 -0.86
CA PHE A 19 2.46 -10.99 0.13
C PHE A 19 2.13 -12.02 1.22
N TRP A 20 3.04 -12.94 1.48
CA TRP A 20 2.88 -13.96 2.50
C TRP A 20 4.05 -13.93 3.48
N PHE A 21 3.77 -13.60 4.73
CA PHE A 21 4.81 -13.42 5.74
C PHE A 21 4.37 -13.84 7.15
N GLY A 22 5.35 -14.07 8.01
CA GLY A 22 5.16 -14.39 9.43
C GLY A 22 6.18 -15.40 9.94
N ASP A 23 5.95 -15.91 11.15
CA ASP A 23 6.67 -17.07 11.70
C ASP A 23 6.16 -18.36 11.04
N LEU A 24 6.84 -18.77 9.96
CA LEU A 24 6.55 -20.01 9.25
C LEU A 24 7.21 -21.24 9.92
N ASN A 25 8.03 -21.01 10.96
CA ASN A 25 8.65 -22.01 11.83
C ASN A 25 9.57 -23.05 11.15
N PHE A 26 9.98 -22.83 9.91
CA PHE A 26 10.96 -23.67 9.22
C PHE A 26 12.34 -23.59 9.88
N ARG A 27 13.02 -24.73 9.96
CA ARG A 27 14.32 -24.88 10.64
C ARG A 27 15.44 -25.18 9.65
N ILE A 28 16.67 -25.12 10.13
CA ILE A 28 17.85 -25.59 9.39
C ILE A 28 18.08 -27.06 9.73
N ALA A 29 17.96 -27.93 8.73
CA ALA A 29 18.17 -29.37 8.84
C ALA A 29 19.67 -29.74 8.92
N ASP A 30 19.95 -30.96 9.38
CA ASP A 30 21.19 -31.72 9.14
C ASP A 30 22.55 -31.08 9.48
N HIS A 31 22.58 -29.94 10.17
CA HIS A 31 23.82 -29.34 10.68
C HIS A 31 23.95 -29.50 12.20
N GLY A 32 25.14 -29.89 12.65
CA GLY A 32 25.52 -29.84 14.06
C GLY A 32 25.59 -28.40 14.56
N LEU A 33 25.27 -28.17 15.83
CA LEU A 33 25.19 -26.81 16.41
C LEU A 33 26.52 -26.05 16.28
N HIS A 34 27.65 -26.74 16.35
CA HIS A 34 28.98 -26.14 16.19
C HIS A 34 29.19 -25.56 14.77
N PHE A 35 28.91 -26.35 13.73
CA PHE A 35 29.01 -25.88 12.34
C PHE A 35 28.08 -24.70 12.10
N LEU A 36 26.83 -24.82 12.56
CA LEU A 36 25.82 -23.77 12.41
C LEU A 36 26.29 -22.45 13.04
N ARG A 37 26.76 -22.48 14.30
CA ARG A 37 27.28 -21.27 14.99
C ARG A 37 28.53 -20.71 14.30
N SER A 38 29.45 -21.55 13.84
CA SER A 38 30.65 -21.12 13.12
C SER A 38 30.30 -20.43 11.80
N SER A 39 29.35 -20.97 11.02
CA SER A 39 28.88 -20.36 9.78
C SER A 39 28.21 -19.01 10.01
N ILE A 40 27.37 -18.90 11.05
CA ILE A 40 26.72 -17.63 11.43
C ILE A 40 27.75 -16.59 11.88
N ASN A 41 28.68 -16.96 12.75
CA ASN A 41 29.69 -16.04 13.30
C ASN A 41 30.70 -15.59 12.24
N SER A 42 30.97 -16.42 11.24
CA SER A 42 31.86 -16.08 10.11
C SER A 42 31.16 -15.38 8.95
N GLY A 43 29.85 -15.10 9.05
CA GLY A 43 29.07 -14.47 7.99
C GLY A 43 28.84 -15.35 6.75
N ARG A 44 29.23 -16.62 6.79
CA ARG A 44 29.10 -17.58 5.67
C ARG A 44 27.71 -18.23 5.67
N LEU A 45 26.68 -17.39 5.60
CA LEU A 45 25.26 -17.79 5.72
C LEU A 45 24.80 -18.66 4.54
N ASN A 46 25.35 -18.41 3.35
CA ASN A 46 25.06 -19.17 2.14
C ASN A 46 25.32 -20.68 2.27
N LEU A 47 26.23 -21.09 3.16
CA LEU A 47 26.49 -22.51 3.45
C LEU A 47 25.30 -23.21 4.12
N LEU A 48 24.37 -22.45 4.70
CA LEU A 48 23.22 -22.96 5.44
C LEU A 48 21.96 -23.04 4.58
N TRP A 49 21.87 -22.29 3.47
CA TRP A 49 20.66 -22.17 2.65
C TRP A 49 20.16 -23.50 2.09
N ASN A 50 21.06 -24.37 1.65
CA ASN A 50 20.68 -25.68 1.11
C ASN A 50 20.08 -26.63 2.16
N ARG A 51 20.18 -26.29 3.45
CA ARG A 51 19.56 -27.03 4.55
C ARG A 51 18.43 -26.27 5.22
N ASP A 52 18.09 -25.08 4.75
CA ASP A 52 16.89 -24.37 5.19
C ASP A 52 15.65 -25.13 4.69
N GLN A 53 14.76 -25.52 5.61
CA GLN A 53 13.62 -26.36 5.27
C GLN A 53 12.63 -25.68 4.33
N LEU A 54 12.45 -24.35 4.39
CA LEU A 54 11.57 -23.64 3.46
C LEU A 54 12.17 -23.64 2.06
N ILE A 55 13.46 -23.31 1.91
CA ILE A 55 14.15 -23.38 0.61
C ILE A 55 14.10 -24.80 0.03
N MET A 56 14.26 -25.83 0.86
CA MET A 56 14.12 -27.23 0.44
C MET A 56 12.69 -27.58 0.03
N MET A 57 11.69 -27.08 0.74
CA MET A 57 10.27 -27.34 0.47
C MET A 57 9.81 -26.63 -0.80
N LYS A 58 10.24 -25.38 -1.04
CA LYS A 58 10.01 -24.66 -2.31
C LYS A 58 10.48 -25.47 -3.52
N LYS A 59 11.58 -26.23 -3.41
CA LYS A 59 12.05 -27.10 -4.51
C LYS A 59 11.15 -28.31 -4.80
N LYS A 60 10.28 -28.70 -3.87
CA LYS A 60 9.44 -29.91 -3.96
C LYS A 60 7.97 -29.61 -4.22
N GLU A 61 7.44 -28.59 -3.55
CA GLU A 61 6.02 -28.25 -3.58
C GLU A 61 5.75 -27.22 -4.68
N GLN A 62 4.98 -27.61 -5.69
CA GLN A 62 4.67 -26.76 -6.85
C GLN A 62 4.04 -25.42 -6.45
N PHE A 63 3.09 -25.44 -5.51
CA PHE A 63 2.45 -24.23 -5.01
C PHE A 63 3.45 -23.21 -4.43
N LEU A 64 4.50 -23.68 -3.75
CA LEU A 64 5.53 -22.80 -3.17
C LEU A 64 6.53 -22.28 -4.20
N GLN A 65 6.59 -22.88 -5.39
CA GLN A 65 7.44 -22.43 -6.49
C GLN A 65 6.91 -21.15 -7.15
N GLU A 66 5.61 -20.89 -7.02
CA GLU A 66 4.99 -19.64 -7.50
C GLU A 66 5.31 -18.44 -6.61
N PHE A 67 5.85 -18.67 -5.40
CA PHE A 67 6.26 -17.61 -4.49
C PHE A 67 7.76 -17.36 -4.63
N GLU A 68 8.12 -16.08 -4.71
CA GLU A 68 9.48 -15.57 -4.66
C GLU A 68 9.88 -15.19 -3.24
N GLU A 69 11.18 -15.25 -2.97
CA GLU A 69 11.76 -14.80 -1.71
C GLU A 69 13.19 -14.27 -1.95
N GLY A 70 13.54 -13.15 -1.34
CA GLY A 70 14.89 -12.60 -1.44
C GLY A 70 15.95 -13.45 -0.72
N PRO A 71 17.24 -13.21 -1.01
CA PRO A 71 18.32 -13.94 -0.36
C PRO A 71 18.40 -13.66 1.14
N LEU A 72 18.60 -14.71 1.94
CA LEU A 72 18.75 -14.64 3.40
C LEU A 72 20.16 -14.15 3.79
N ASN A 73 20.43 -12.87 3.52
CA ASN A 73 21.70 -12.20 3.80
C ASN A 73 21.80 -11.62 5.22
N PHE A 74 20.91 -12.06 6.13
CA PHE A 74 20.86 -11.68 7.54
C PHE A 74 20.92 -12.91 8.42
N LYS A 75 21.37 -12.76 9.68
CA LYS A 75 21.51 -13.91 10.61
C LYS A 75 20.14 -14.56 10.89
N PRO A 76 20.12 -15.87 11.24
CA PRO A 76 18.89 -16.54 11.69
C PRO A 76 18.20 -15.77 12.82
N THR A 77 16.88 -15.64 12.74
CA THR A 77 16.07 -14.74 13.60
C THR A 77 15.57 -15.41 14.88
N TYR A 78 15.70 -16.71 14.99
CA TYR A 78 15.29 -17.51 16.13
C TYR A 78 16.37 -18.52 16.51
N LYS A 79 16.56 -18.94 17.76
CA LYS A 79 15.95 -18.44 19.01
C LYS A 79 17.00 -17.68 19.80
N PHE A 80 16.67 -16.50 20.28
CA PHE A 80 17.54 -15.70 21.14
C PHE A 80 17.15 -15.81 22.62
N ASP A 81 18.11 -15.56 23.50
CA ASP A 81 17.80 -15.20 24.87
C ASP A 81 17.21 -13.78 24.87
N ARG A 82 16.16 -13.54 25.67
CA ARG A 82 15.52 -12.22 25.73
C ARG A 82 16.50 -11.18 26.27
N ASN A 83 16.39 -9.96 25.72
CA ASN A 83 17.26 -8.81 25.97
C ASN A 83 18.74 -9.11 25.69
N SER A 84 19.01 -9.96 24.70
CA SER A 84 20.36 -10.40 24.33
C SER A 84 20.48 -10.63 22.82
N ASP A 85 21.71 -10.60 22.33
CA ASP A 85 22.09 -11.03 20.98
C ASP A 85 22.66 -12.46 20.97
N THR A 86 22.57 -13.14 22.11
CA THR A 86 23.02 -14.52 22.27
C THR A 86 21.89 -15.48 21.92
N TYR A 87 22.17 -16.44 21.05
CA TYR A 87 21.25 -17.54 20.75
C TYR A 87 21.05 -18.46 21.95
N ASP A 88 19.85 -19.05 22.04
CA ASP A 88 19.31 -19.87 23.14
C ASP A 88 20.38 -20.63 23.94
N THR A 89 20.60 -20.17 25.18
CA THR A 89 21.51 -20.79 26.15
C THR A 89 20.78 -21.73 27.11
N SER A 90 19.46 -21.86 27.00
CA SER A 90 18.67 -22.76 27.84
C SER A 90 19.06 -24.23 27.66
N GLY A 91 18.61 -25.10 28.55
CA GLY A 91 18.84 -26.54 28.46
C GLY A 91 18.35 -27.18 27.16
N LYS A 92 17.40 -26.55 26.45
CA LYS A 92 16.88 -27.04 25.16
C LYS A 92 17.80 -26.74 23.99
N LYS A 93 18.70 -25.75 24.10
CA LYS A 93 19.71 -25.34 23.10
C LYS A 93 19.17 -25.38 21.67
N ARG A 94 18.06 -24.70 21.43
CA ARG A 94 17.42 -24.66 20.10
C ARG A 94 18.43 -24.15 19.07
N LYS A 95 18.54 -24.86 17.96
CA LYS A 95 19.40 -24.46 16.84
C LYS A 95 18.88 -23.14 16.25
N PRO A 96 19.76 -22.19 15.91
CA PRO A 96 19.40 -21.02 15.14
C PRO A 96 18.66 -21.37 13.83
N ALA A 97 17.62 -20.61 13.46
CA ALA A 97 16.82 -20.81 12.25
C ALA A 97 16.20 -19.49 11.74
N TRP A 98 15.93 -19.43 10.43
CA TRP A 98 15.11 -18.39 9.80
C TRP A 98 13.65 -18.83 9.81
N THR A 99 13.01 -18.61 10.96
CA THR A 99 11.59 -18.96 11.17
C THR A 99 10.66 -17.91 10.60
N ASP A 100 11.09 -16.65 10.65
CA ASP A 100 10.32 -15.48 10.23
C ASP A 100 10.68 -15.12 8.79
N ARG A 101 9.70 -15.12 7.87
CA ARG A 101 9.93 -15.05 6.41
C ARG A 101 8.96 -14.10 5.74
N ILE A 102 9.36 -13.54 4.60
CA ILE A 102 8.52 -12.70 3.74
C ILE A 102 8.67 -13.17 2.29
N LEU A 103 7.59 -13.70 1.73
CA LEU A 103 7.48 -14.17 0.37
C LEU A 103 6.47 -13.31 -0.40
N TRP A 104 6.58 -13.30 -1.72
CA TRP A 104 5.58 -12.67 -2.59
C TRP A 104 5.29 -13.52 -3.82
N ARG A 105 4.10 -13.38 -4.40
CA ARG A 105 3.71 -14.04 -5.66
C ARG A 105 3.08 -13.00 -6.57
N ILE A 106 3.43 -13.07 -7.86
CA ILE A 106 2.75 -12.35 -8.93
C ILE A 106 1.92 -13.38 -9.70
N LYS A 107 0.65 -13.08 -9.98
CA LYS A 107 -0.22 -13.98 -10.75
C LYS A 107 0.42 -14.28 -12.11
N PRO A 108 0.64 -15.56 -12.49
CA PRO A 108 1.19 -15.91 -13.80
C PRO A 108 0.26 -15.47 -14.94
N LYS A 109 0.83 -15.04 -16.07
CA LYS A 109 0.05 -14.80 -17.31
C LYS A 109 -0.42 -16.17 -17.85
N PRO A 110 -1.69 -16.34 -18.25
CA PRO A 110 -2.11 -17.52 -19.00
C PRO A 110 -1.23 -17.66 -20.25
N LEU A 111 -0.71 -18.85 -20.52
CA LEU A 111 -0.06 -19.12 -21.81
C LEU A 111 -1.13 -19.11 -22.90
N PRO A 112 -0.87 -18.50 -24.07
CA PRO A 112 -1.79 -18.62 -25.20
C PRO A 112 -1.91 -20.09 -25.60
N SER A 113 -3.15 -20.57 -25.77
CA SER A 113 -3.44 -21.93 -26.26
C SER A 113 -3.02 -22.06 -27.73
N GLU A 114 -2.45 -23.20 -28.13
CA GLU A 114 -2.16 -23.51 -29.55
C GLU A 114 -3.44 -23.67 -30.41
N ASP A 115 -4.63 -23.59 -29.82
CA ASP A 115 -5.94 -23.74 -30.48
C ASP A 115 -6.62 -22.38 -30.82
N ASP A 116 -6.02 -21.23 -30.50
CA ASP A 116 -6.65 -19.90 -30.67
C ASP A 116 -6.47 -19.27 -32.07
N ASP A 117 -5.75 -19.91 -32.99
CA ASP A 117 -5.51 -19.37 -34.35
C ASP A 117 -6.76 -19.42 -35.28
N GLU A 118 -7.84 -20.13 -34.91
CA GLU A 118 -9.04 -20.26 -35.78
C GLU A 118 -10.31 -19.54 -35.28
N LYS A 119 -10.25 -18.78 -34.17
CA LYS A 119 -11.44 -18.04 -33.64
C LYS A 119 -11.26 -16.53 -33.45
N ALA A 120 -10.27 -15.92 -34.11
CA ALA A 120 -10.05 -14.47 -34.12
C ALA A 120 -11.11 -13.65 -34.90
N SER A 121 -12.38 -14.03 -34.86
CA SER A 121 -13.48 -13.31 -35.50
C SER A 121 -14.82 -13.61 -34.82
N THR A 122 -14.99 -13.29 -33.54
CA THR A 122 -16.26 -12.87 -32.86
C THR A 122 -16.19 -12.98 -31.32
N SER A 123 -15.21 -12.35 -30.69
CA SER A 123 -15.26 -12.06 -29.26
C SER A 123 -14.68 -10.68 -28.98
N THR A 124 -15.52 -9.66 -29.06
CA THR A 124 -15.25 -8.30 -28.55
C THR A 124 -15.49 -8.28 -27.04
N HIS A 125 -14.62 -8.94 -26.26
CA HIS A 125 -14.52 -8.72 -24.82
C HIS A 125 -13.06 -8.94 -24.39
N ASP A 126 -12.36 -7.82 -24.23
CA ASP A 126 -11.29 -7.57 -23.27
C ASP A 126 -10.03 -8.46 -23.31
N GLU A 127 -9.41 -8.58 -24.48
CA GLU A 127 -7.97 -8.88 -24.60
C GLU A 127 -7.09 -7.66 -24.22
N GLN A 128 -7.39 -6.98 -23.11
CA GLN A 128 -6.58 -5.89 -22.55
C GLN A 128 -5.76 -6.32 -21.33
N ASP A 129 -5.61 -7.63 -21.14
CA ASP A 129 -4.91 -8.29 -20.05
C ASP A 129 -3.38 -8.35 -20.27
N GLU A 130 -2.81 -7.21 -20.63
CA GLU A 130 -1.39 -7.10 -20.97
C GLU A 130 -0.75 -5.98 -20.15
N TYR A 131 -0.04 -6.37 -19.09
CA TYR A 131 1.29 -5.93 -18.64
C TYR A 131 1.49 -6.41 -17.18
N PRO A 132 2.59 -7.13 -16.85
CA PRO A 132 2.78 -7.66 -15.51
C PRO A 132 2.99 -6.52 -14.50
N ILE A 133 2.30 -6.56 -13.36
CA ILE A 133 2.69 -5.75 -12.20
C ILE A 133 4.14 -6.09 -11.87
N LEU A 134 5.03 -5.10 -11.93
CA LEU A 134 6.41 -5.28 -11.53
C LEU A 134 6.50 -5.11 -10.02
N VAL A 135 7.01 -6.14 -9.35
CA VAL A 135 7.30 -6.10 -7.91
C VAL A 135 8.80 -6.27 -7.74
N ASN A 136 9.45 -5.23 -7.20
CA ASN A 136 10.86 -5.29 -6.84
C ASN A 136 11.00 -5.32 -5.32
N GLN A 137 11.77 -6.27 -4.79
CA GLN A 137 12.13 -6.29 -3.37
C GLN A 137 13.41 -5.47 -3.15
N ASP A 138 13.26 -4.23 -2.67
CA ASP A 138 14.38 -3.30 -2.49
C ASP A 138 15.23 -3.65 -1.26
N LYS A 139 14.61 -4.22 -0.23
CA LYS A 139 15.25 -4.60 1.03
C LYS A 139 14.67 -5.90 1.55
N TYR A 140 15.53 -6.76 2.08
CA TYR A 140 15.13 -7.91 2.89
C TYR A 140 16.18 -8.17 3.97
N THR A 141 15.81 -7.92 5.22
CA THR A 141 16.76 -7.95 6.34
C THR A 141 16.06 -8.22 7.67
N SER A 142 16.82 -8.21 8.77
CA SER A 142 16.29 -8.29 10.11
C SER A 142 16.95 -7.27 11.03
N ASP A 143 16.16 -6.67 11.92
CA ASP A 143 16.67 -5.78 12.95
C ASP A 143 17.18 -6.59 14.15
N MET A 144 18.48 -6.84 14.15
CA MET A 144 19.15 -7.60 15.20
C MET A 144 19.23 -6.85 16.54
N SER A 145 19.04 -5.52 16.55
CA SER A 145 19.13 -4.70 17.76
C SER A 145 17.91 -4.86 18.68
N TYR A 146 16.79 -5.38 18.15
CA TYR A 146 15.57 -5.56 18.93
C TYR A 146 15.69 -6.76 19.87
N GLY A 147 15.68 -6.52 21.18
CA GLY A 147 15.98 -7.55 22.19
C GLY A 147 14.77 -8.12 22.94
N VAL A 148 13.58 -7.50 22.83
CA VAL A 148 12.45 -7.81 23.74
C VAL A 148 11.92 -9.25 23.57
N SER A 149 12.00 -9.78 22.35
CA SER A 149 11.54 -11.13 21.98
C SER A 149 12.71 -12.10 21.82
N ASP A 150 12.40 -13.40 21.84
CA ASP A 150 13.32 -14.46 21.42
C ASP A 150 13.39 -14.62 19.89
N HIS A 151 12.62 -13.82 19.16
CA HIS A 151 12.71 -13.59 17.71
C HIS A 151 13.23 -12.19 17.40
N LYS A 152 13.94 -12.05 16.28
CA LYS A 152 14.34 -10.74 15.73
C LYS A 152 13.40 -10.33 14.59
N PRO A 153 12.89 -9.08 14.56
CA PRO A 153 11.98 -8.61 13.51
C PRO A 153 12.59 -8.78 12.12
N VAL A 154 11.79 -9.23 11.16
CA VAL A 154 12.15 -9.32 9.73
C VAL A 154 11.44 -8.21 8.97
N ILE A 155 12.18 -7.53 8.09
CA ILE A 155 11.73 -6.35 7.37
C ILE A 155 12.02 -6.56 5.89
N ALA A 156 10.99 -6.35 5.06
CA ALA A 156 11.15 -6.19 3.63
C ALA A 156 10.48 -4.91 3.16
N THR A 157 11.06 -4.26 2.15
CA THR A 157 10.45 -3.13 1.45
C THR A 157 10.33 -3.48 -0.02
N PHE A 158 9.21 -3.10 -0.62
CA PHE A 158 8.90 -3.41 -2.01
C PHE A 158 8.52 -2.14 -2.76
N SER A 159 8.96 -2.06 -4.01
CA SER A 159 8.47 -1.10 -4.99
C SER A 159 7.54 -1.82 -5.96
N LEU A 160 6.34 -1.28 -6.13
CA LEU A 160 5.34 -1.82 -7.05
C LEU A 160 5.12 -0.81 -8.18
N GLU A 161 5.25 -1.27 -9.42
CA GLU A 161 4.86 -0.50 -10.59
C GLU A 161 3.46 -0.93 -11.03
N LEU A 162 2.52 0.01 -10.94
CA LEU A 162 1.12 -0.19 -11.29
C LEU A 162 0.80 0.59 -12.56
N ARG A 163 0.02 0.00 -13.47
CA ARG A 163 -0.50 0.73 -14.63
C ARG A 163 -1.63 1.65 -14.19
N LYS A 164 -1.66 2.85 -14.74
CA LYS A 164 -2.83 3.71 -14.62
C LYS A 164 -4.00 3.07 -15.35
N CYS A 165 -5.18 3.06 -14.73
CA CYS A 165 -6.41 2.68 -15.44
C CYS A 165 -6.76 3.69 -16.53
N PHE A 166 -6.37 4.96 -16.33
CA PHE A 166 -6.64 6.08 -17.23
C PHE A 166 -5.39 6.93 -17.41
N ASP A 167 -5.05 7.28 -18.66
CA ASP A 167 -3.87 8.10 -18.96
C ASP A 167 -4.09 9.58 -18.58
N THR A 168 -5.34 10.01 -18.65
CA THR A 168 -5.88 11.32 -18.32
C THR A 168 -6.65 11.25 -17.00
N GLN A 169 -6.80 12.41 -16.37
CA GLN A 169 -7.63 12.52 -15.16
C GLN A 169 -9.10 12.57 -15.58
N LEU A 170 -9.93 11.67 -15.05
CA LEU A 170 -11.36 11.58 -15.39
C LEU A 170 -12.14 12.83 -14.97
N VAL A 171 -11.77 13.42 -13.83
CA VAL A 171 -12.41 14.63 -13.30
C VAL A 171 -11.37 15.69 -12.99
N HIS A 172 -11.46 16.83 -13.66
CA HIS A 172 -10.68 18.01 -13.31
C HIS A 172 -11.36 18.76 -12.16
N ILE A 173 -10.59 19.19 -11.15
CA ILE A 173 -11.12 19.90 -9.98
C ILE A 173 -10.20 21.06 -9.64
N SER A 174 -10.77 22.20 -9.26
CA SER A 174 -9.99 23.35 -8.83
C SER A 174 -10.73 24.15 -7.74
N PRO A 175 -10.01 24.63 -6.71
CA PRO A 175 -10.57 25.62 -5.79
C PRO A 175 -10.75 26.96 -6.51
N VAL A 176 -11.82 27.68 -6.18
CA VAL A 176 -12.11 29.01 -6.70
C VAL A 176 -11.77 30.05 -5.64
N GLY A 177 -10.94 31.02 -6.02
CA GLY A 177 -10.54 32.11 -5.15
C GLY A 177 -9.62 31.67 -4.00
N VAL A 178 -9.69 32.39 -2.90
CA VAL A 178 -8.88 32.14 -1.70
C VAL A 178 -9.77 31.55 -0.63
N TRP A 179 -9.37 30.40 -0.10
CA TRP A 179 -10.13 29.67 0.91
C TRP A 179 -9.68 30.06 2.32
N SER A 180 -10.65 30.21 3.22
CA SER A 180 -10.47 30.40 4.67
C SER A 180 -11.81 30.16 5.34
N ALA A 181 -11.83 29.73 6.59
CA ALA A 181 -13.08 29.54 7.36
C ALA A 181 -13.82 30.86 7.73
N ASP A 182 -13.44 31.99 7.13
CA ASP A 182 -14.11 33.28 7.31
C ASP A 182 -15.33 33.45 6.39
N GLN A 183 -15.42 32.66 5.31
CA GLN A 183 -16.48 32.74 4.31
C GLN A 183 -16.65 31.41 3.58
N ASP A 184 -17.83 31.20 2.99
CA ASP A 184 -18.09 30.02 2.18
C ASP A 184 -17.10 30.00 1.00
N ALA A 185 -16.65 28.80 0.67
CA ALA A 185 -15.67 28.59 -0.37
C ALA A 185 -16.30 27.92 -1.58
N LEU A 186 -15.75 28.21 -2.75
CA LEU A 186 -16.25 27.65 -4.01
C LEU A 186 -15.18 26.75 -4.62
N LEU A 187 -15.62 25.69 -5.27
CA LEU A 187 -14.80 24.87 -6.17
C LEU A 187 -15.52 24.64 -7.48
N ASN A 188 -14.74 24.39 -8.53
CA ASN A 188 -15.25 23.91 -9.80
C ASN A 188 -14.75 22.49 -10.06
N TYR A 189 -15.59 21.65 -10.64
CA TYR A 189 -15.16 20.40 -11.25
C TYR A 189 -15.77 20.20 -12.64
N THR A 190 -15.10 19.37 -13.44
CA THR A 190 -15.50 19.04 -14.81
C THR A 190 -15.16 17.59 -15.12
N VAL A 191 -16.16 16.83 -15.57
CA VAL A 191 -15.97 15.46 -16.06
C VAL A 191 -15.35 15.52 -17.46
N GLN A 192 -14.17 14.94 -17.63
CA GLN A 192 -13.42 14.96 -18.90
C GLN A 192 -13.76 13.75 -19.79
N GLU A 193 -13.96 12.61 -19.15
CA GLU A 193 -14.30 11.33 -19.79
C GLU A 193 -15.39 10.65 -18.98
N ASP A 194 -16.28 9.94 -19.65
CA ASP A 194 -17.38 9.24 -19.00
C ASP A 194 -16.86 8.11 -18.12
N PHE A 195 -17.43 8.00 -16.92
CA PHE A 195 -17.15 6.94 -15.96
C PHE A 195 -18.45 6.53 -15.25
N MET A 196 -18.38 5.48 -14.44
CA MET A 196 -19.53 5.01 -13.64
C MET A 196 -19.79 5.96 -12.46
N SER A 197 -20.28 7.17 -12.73
CA SER A 197 -20.63 8.15 -11.69
C SER A 197 -21.78 7.66 -10.80
N SER A 198 -21.84 8.20 -9.59
CA SER A 198 -22.89 7.91 -8.61
C SER A 198 -23.36 9.21 -7.97
N THR A 199 -24.62 9.27 -7.55
CA THR A 199 -25.13 10.34 -6.67
C THR A 199 -24.50 10.29 -5.28
N TRP A 200 -23.78 9.21 -4.97
CA TRP A 200 -22.96 9.06 -3.78
C TRP A 200 -21.49 9.40 -4.05
N ASP A 201 -21.15 10.09 -5.14
CA ASP A 201 -19.79 10.60 -5.33
C ASP A 201 -19.59 11.87 -4.49
N TRP A 202 -18.36 12.12 -4.03
CA TRP A 202 -18.04 13.30 -3.21
C TRP A 202 -16.68 13.89 -3.55
N ILE A 203 -16.50 15.17 -3.23
CA ILE A 203 -15.23 15.88 -3.33
C ILE A 203 -14.72 16.13 -1.91
N GLY A 204 -13.63 15.45 -1.54
CA GLY A 204 -12.97 15.62 -0.25
C GLY A 204 -11.91 16.72 -0.30
N LEU A 205 -11.71 17.39 0.84
CA LEU A 205 -10.59 18.28 1.10
C LEU A 205 -9.54 17.53 1.93
N TYR A 206 -8.32 17.42 1.41
CA TYR A 206 -7.25 16.65 2.04
C TYR A 206 -6.05 17.54 2.34
N LYS A 207 -5.38 17.28 3.46
CA LYS A 207 -4.07 17.88 3.73
C LYS A 207 -3.02 17.27 2.82
N VAL A 208 -2.09 18.08 2.29
CA VAL A 208 -1.00 17.58 1.45
C VAL A 208 -0.20 16.51 2.21
N GLY A 209 -0.08 15.34 1.58
CA GLY A 209 0.59 14.16 2.17
C GLY A 209 -0.35 13.13 2.80
N PHE A 210 -1.67 13.26 2.64
CA PHE A 210 -2.68 12.26 3.00
C PHE A 210 -2.33 10.85 2.48
N LYS A 211 -2.81 9.80 3.16
CA LYS A 211 -2.43 8.40 2.93
C LYS A 211 -3.59 7.53 2.47
N SER A 212 -4.83 7.94 2.74
CA SER A 212 -6.04 7.23 2.41
C SER A 212 -7.10 8.17 1.85
N ALA A 213 -8.00 7.65 1.01
CA ALA A 213 -9.19 8.37 0.56
C ALA A 213 -10.14 8.75 1.72
N SER A 214 -9.97 8.14 2.90
CA SER A 214 -10.73 8.49 4.11
C SER A 214 -10.06 9.56 4.97
N ASP A 215 -8.88 10.06 4.60
CA ASP A 215 -8.12 11.09 5.37
C ASP A 215 -8.59 12.52 5.05
N TYR A 216 -9.81 12.71 4.56
CA TYR A 216 -10.35 14.05 4.28
C TYR A 216 -10.64 14.80 5.59
N GLU A 217 -10.46 16.11 5.57
CA GLU A 217 -10.82 17.02 6.67
C GLU A 217 -12.32 17.39 6.60
N THR A 218 -12.81 17.60 5.39
CA THR A 218 -14.24 17.76 5.07
C THR A 218 -14.51 17.24 3.64
N PHE A 219 -15.78 17.15 3.25
CA PHE A 219 -16.21 16.76 1.91
C PHE A 219 -17.50 17.47 1.52
N ALA A 220 -17.73 17.60 0.21
CA ALA A 220 -19.01 18.02 -0.35
C ALA A 220 -19.53 16.96 -1.31
N TRP A 221 -20.84 16.70 -1.29
CA TRP A 221 -21.48 15.78 -2.24
C TRP A 221 -21.46 16.35 -3.65
N VAL A 222 -21.24 15.47 -4.63
CA VAL A 222 -21.44 15.78 -6.04
C VAL A 222 -22.94 15.86 -6.32
N ARG A 223 -23.37 16.75 -7.22
CA ARG A 223 -24.79 17.11 -7.44
C ARG A 223 -25.74 15.90 -7.46
N GLU A 224 -26.82 16.00 -6.67
CA GLU A 224 -27.81 14.94 -6.44
C GLU A 224 -28.81 14.75 -7.61
N ASP A 225 -29.05 15.78 -8.43
CA ASP A 225 -30.24 15.83 -9.29
C ASP A 225 -30.02 15.58 -10.78
N ASP A 226 -28.84 15.86 -11.34
CA ASP A 226 -28.53 15.66 -12.77
C ASP A 226 -27.07 15.25 -12.97
N LEU A 227 -26.83 14.24 -13.81
CA LEU A 227 -25.48 13.80 -14.17
C LEU A 227 -24.79 14.90 -15.01
N PRO A 228 -23.53 15.27 -14.69
CA PRO A 228 -22.79 16.27 -15.45
C PRO A 228 -22.68 15.88 -16.93
N GLU A 229 -22.92 16.82 -17.85
CA GLU A 229 -22.49 16.60 -19.23
C GLU A 229 -20.95 16.61 -19.29
N THR A 230 -20.37 15.82 -20.19
CA THR A 230 -18.92 15.82 -20.40
C THR A 230 -18.45 17.23 -20.79
N ASN A 231 -17.41 17.72 -20.13
CA ASN A 231 -16.88 19.08 -20.22
C ASN A 231 -17.76 20.21 -19.65
N GLU A 232 -18.85 19.90 -18.95
CA GLU A 232 -19.60 20.90 -18.18
C GLU A 232 -18.80 21.36 -16.95
N VAL A 233 -18.76 22.68 -16.72
CA VAL A 233 -18.15 23.24 -15.51
C VAL A 233 -19.22 23.37 -14.44
N ILE A 234 -19.09 22.56 -13.39
CA ILE A 234 -20.02 22.58 -12.26
C ILE A 234 -19.33 23.24 -11.07
N GLN A 235 -20.04 24.16 -10.43
CA GLN A 235 -19.58 24.86 -9.24
C GLN A 235 -20.32 24.37 -7.99
N ILE A 236 -19.57 24.07 -6.94
CA ILE A 236 -20.09 23.66 -5.63
C ILE A 236 -19.61 24.66 -4.56
N SER A 237 -20.47 24.92 -3.58
CA SER A 237 -20.14 25.67 -2.37
C SER A 237 -19.83 24.73 -1.22
N VAL A 238 -18.77 25.03 -0.48
CA VAL A 238 -18.39 24.40 0.78
C VAL A 238 -18.66 25.40 1.88
N ASP A 239 -19.41 24.97 2.90
CA ASP A 239 -19.77 25.83 4.02
C ASP A 239 -18.51 26.22 4.80
N LYS A 240 -18.40 27.50 5.18
CA LYS A 240 -17.25 28.01 5.93
C LYS A 240 -16.99 27.24 7.24
N ASP A 241 -18.04 26.70 7.87
CA ASP A 241 -17.96 26.02 9.17
C ASP A 241 -17.29 24.64 9.02
N GLU A 242 -17.19 24.12 7.78
CA GLU A 242 -16.49 22.89 7.43
C GLU A 242 -15.03 23.12 7.00
N ILE A 243 -14.63 24.38 6.79
CA ILE A 243 -13.27 24.71 6.35
C ILE A 243 -12.34 24.74 7.58
N PRO A 244 -11.12 24.15 7.49
CA PRO A 244 -10.16 24.21 8.58
C PRO A 244 -9.85 25.65 9.04
N LEU A 245 -9.90 25.89 10.36
CA LEU A 245 -9.58 27.19 10.96
C LEU A 245 -8.10 27.55 10.82
N LEU A 246 -7.23 26.54 10.92
CA LEU A 246 -5.79 26.66 10.78
C LEU A 246 -5.41 26.67 9.30
N GLY A 247 -4.53 27.58 8.92
CA GLY A 247 -3.99 27.60 7.56
C GLY A 247 -3.12 26.37 7.25
N GLY A 248 -3.05 26.00 5.98
CA GLY A 248 -2.25 24.86 5.53
C GLY A 248 -2.26 24.64 4.03
N GLN A 249 -1.49 23.66 3.59
CA GLN A 249 -1.45 23.19 2.19
C GLN A 249 -2.41 22.02 2.02
N TYR A 250 -3.32 22.15 1.06
CA TYR A 250 -4.41 21.21 0.82
C TYR A 250 -4.53 20.84 -0.65
N VAL A 251 -5.32 19.80 -0.92
CA VAL A 251 -5.70 19.32 -2.24
C VAL A 251 -7.16 18.87 -2.20
N LEU A 252 -7.91 19.12 -3.28
CA LEU A 252 -9.26 18.59 -3.47
C LEU A 252 -9.18 17.26 -4.22
N GLY A 253 -10.00 16.29 -3.83
CA GLY A 253 -10.07 14.99 -4.50
C GLY A 253 -11.50 14.51 -4.74
N TYR A 254 -11.85 14.22 -5.99
CA TYR A 254 -13.14 13.63 -6.37
C TYR A 254 -13.03 12.12 -6.19
N TYR A 255 -13.86 11.58 -5.30
CA TYR A 255 -13.99 10.17 -5.05
C TYR A 255 -15.23 9.62 -5.75
N SER A 256 -15.04 8.59 -6.59
CA SER A 256 -16.13 7.84 -7.19
C SER A 256 -16.49 6.63 -6.33
N THR A 257 -17.75 6.54 -5.95
CA THR A 257 -18.26 5.43 -5.12
C THR A 257 -18.26 4.11 -5.87
N ASN A 258 -18.71 4.10 -7.12
CA ASN A 258 -18.76 2.87 -7.91
C ASN A 258 -17.36 2.37 -8.29
N MET A 259 -16.41 3.28 -8.49
CA MET A 259 -15.02 2.92 -8.79
C MET A 259 -14.16 2.73 -7.53
N GLN A 260 -14.70 3.06 -6.35
CA GLN A 260 -14.04 3.03 -5.05
C GLN A 260 -12.64 3.67 -5.05
N SER A 261 -12.51 4.84 -5.70
CA SER A 261 -11.21 5.48 -5.91
C SER A 261 -11.32 6.99 -6.12
N ILE A 262 -10.22 7.69 -5.82
CA ILE A 262 -10.04 9.09 -6.21
C ILE A 262 -9.69 9.15 -7.69
N ILE A 263 -10.55 9.78 -8.49
CA ILE A 263 -10.44 9.87 -9.96
C ILE A 263 -10.11 11.27 -10.46
N GLY A 264 -10.04 12.24 -9.54
CA GLY A 264 -9.66 13.62 -9.80
C GLY A 264 -8.94 14.21 -8.60
N LEU A 265 -7.87 14.96 -8.83
CA LEU A 265 -7.09 15.70 -7.83
C LEU A 265 -6.77 17.08 -8.37
N SER A 266 -6.98 18.11 -7.54
CA SER A 266 -6.56 19.47 -7.86
C SER A 266 -5.04 19.64 -7.75
N ALA A 267 -4.52 20.78 -8.20
CA ALA A 267 -3.21 21.24 -7.75
C ALA A 267 -3.25 21.54 -6.25
N ASN A 268 -2.08 21.51 -5.60
CA ASN A 268 -1.93 21.96 -4.22
C ASN A 268 -2.32 23.44 -4.10
N PHE A 269 -3.06 23.80 -3.05
CA PHE A 269 -3.43 25.17 -2.76
C PHE A 269 -3.35 25.47 -1.27
N GLN A 270 -3.25 26.75 -0.93
CA GLN A 270 -3.18 27.22 0.44
C GLN A 270 -4.57 27.61 0.93
N ILE A 271 -4.98 27.06 2.06
CA ILE A 271 -6.07 27.61 2.87
C ILE A 271 -5.45 28.58 3.88
N LEU A 272 -6.00 29.78 3.96
CA LEU A 272 -5.56 30.79 4.92
C LEU A 272 -6.21 30.55 6.28
N GLU A 273 -5.45 30.88 7.33
CA GLU A 273 -5.95 30.89 8.69
C GLU A 273 -7.12 31.86 8.83
N SER A 274 -8.16 31.45 9.56
CA SER A 274 -9.34 32.28 9.79
C SER A 274 -8.98 33.49 10.65
N ARG A 275 -9.17 34.69 10.09
CA ARG A 275 -8.95 35.94 10.82
C ARG A 275 -9.93 36.06 11.98
N ARG A 276 -11.16 35.61 11.78
CA ARG A 276 -12.20 35.63 12.82
C ARG A 276 -11.82 34.72 13.99
N ALA A 277 -11.41 33.49 13.71
CA ALA A 277 -10.99 32.54 14.74
C ALA A 277 -9.76 33.04 15.52
N VAL A 278 -8.82 33.70 14.83
CA VAL A 278 -7.68 34.36 15.50
C VAL A 278 -8.14 35.50 16.40
N MET A 279 -9.05 36.36 15.94
CA MET A 279 -9.60 37.46 16.77
C MET A 279 -10.40 36.95 17.98
N GLU A 280 -11.07 35.80 17.85
CA GLU A 280 -11.86 35.16 18.91
C GLU A 280 -11.00 34.25 19.82
N GLY A 281 -9.69 34.11 19.55
CA GLY A 281 -8.78 33.29 20.35
C GLY A 281 -9.03 31.78 20.24
N LEU A 282 -9.69 31.33 19.17
CA LEU A 282 -10.06 29.93 18.93
C LEU A 282 -8.95 29.13 18.25
N VAL A 283 -7.92 29.80 17.76
CA VAL A 283 -6.73 29.19 17.16
C VAL A 283 -5.61 29.22 18.20
N PRO A 284 -4.86 28.12 18.42
CA PRO A 284 -3.72 28.15 19.32
C PRO A 284 -2.79 29.29 18.91
N GLU A 285 -2.52 30.23 19.82
CA GLU A 285 -1.45 31.19 19.61
C GLU A 285 -0.19 30.41 19.28
N ASN A 286 0.51 30.80 18.23
CA ASN A 286 1.80 30.22 17.85
C ASN A 286 2.85 30.65 18.90
N VAL A 287 2.71 30.11 20.12
CA VAL A 287 3.62 30.33 21.23
C VAL A 287 4.82 29.45 20.96
N ASN A 288 5.81 30.07 20.31
CA ASN A 288 7.19 29.64 20.07
C ASN A 288 7.47 29.02 18.70
N GLY A 289 7.99 29.86 17.81
CA GLY A 289 9.10 29.45 16.97
C GLY A 289 10.27 29.01 17.84
N LEU A 290 10.29 27.72 18.19
CA LEU A 290 11.42 26.95 18.72
C LEU A 290 10.93 25.51 18.89
N ASN A 291 11.20 24.67 17.91
CA ASN A 291 11.55 23.28 18.21
C ASN A 291 12.72 22.89 17.30
N LYS A 292 13.84 22.67 18.00
CA LYS A 292 15.08 22.08 17.48
C LYS A 292 14.87 20.62 17.13
#